data_AF-A0A0A9WMS1-F1
#
_entry.id   AF-A0A0A9WMS1-F1
#
_cell.length_a   1.000
_cell.length_b   1.000
_cell.length_c   1.000
_cell.angle_alpha   90.00
_cell.angle_beta   90.00
_cell.angle_gamma   90.00
#
_symmetry.space_group_name_H-M   'P 1'
#
loop_
_entity.id
_entity.type
_entity.pdbx_description
1 polymer ?
#
loop_
_entity_poly.entity_id
_entity_poly.type
_entity_poly.pdbx_seq_one_letter_code
_entity_poly.pdbx_strand_id
1 'polypeptide(L)'
;MNPFANVTVRDNDPRGFHPRVREGLFLRFENNSAPMEPSSSTQRLPAVSDCSRVGSSMAVSRVPSPPPQEANTPVAENWCYTQVKVVKFSYMWTINNFSFCREEMGEVLKSSTFSAGANDKLKWCLRVNPKGLDEESKDYLSLYLLLVSCNKSEVRAKFKFSILNAKREETKAMESQRAYRFVQGKDWGFKKFIRRDFLLDEANGLLPDDKLTIFCEVFLHVCDYRLAL
;
A
#
# COMPACT_ATOMS: atom_id res chain seq x y z
N MET A 1 39.46 34.89 -13.41
CA MET A 1 38.97 35.94 -12.50
C MET A 1 37.67 35.45 -11.87
N ASN A 2 37.67 35.24 -10.57
CA ASN A 2 36.48 35.14 -9.71
C ASN A 2 36.52 36.39 -8.83
N PRO A 3 35.40 37.05 -8.50
CA PRO A 3 34.78 36.70 -7.21
C PRO A 3 33.25 36.94 -7.09
N PHE A 4 32.65 36.12 -6.23
CA PHE A 4 31.55 36.38 -5.30
C PHE A 4 30.82 37.74 -5.35
N ALA A 5 29.49 37.67 -5.45
CA ALA A 5 28.59 38.61 -4.77
C ALA A 5 27.29 37.91 -4.35
N ASN A 6 27.12 37.81 -3.03
CA ASN A 6 25.93 37.39 -2.28
C ASN A 6 24.76 38.36 -2.50
N VAL A 7 23.50 37.90 -2.35
CA VAL A 7 22.45 38.65 -1.60
C VAL A 7 21.38 37.70 -1.01
N THR A 8 21.40 37.66 0.34
CA THR A 8 20.35 37.47 1.37
C THR A 8 19.42 36.25 1.39
N VAL A 9 19.74 35.37 2.34
CA VAL A 9 18.78 34.60 3.15
C VAL A 9 18.04 35.58 4.08
N ARG A 10 16.71 35.53 4.12
CA ARG A 10 15.91 36.04 5.24
C ARG A 10 15.32 34.85 5.98
N ASP A 11 16.01 34.46 7.04
CA ASP A 11 15.46 33.62 8.10
C ASP A 11 14.52 34.44 8.97
N ASN A 12 13.30 33.94 9.15
CA ASN A 12 12.48 34.20 10.33
C ASN A 12 11.39 33.12 10.41
N ASP A 13 11.74 31.95 10.93
CA ASP A 13 10.76 31.03 11.53
C ASP A 13 11.29 30.54 12.88
N PRO A 14 10.69 30.95 14.01
CA PRO A 14 11.09 30.53 15.33
C PRO A 14 10.42 29.19 15.66
N ARG A 15 11.00 28.07 15.20
CA ARG A 15 10.80 26.71 15.75
C ARG A 15 11.82 25.75 15.13
N GLY A 16 13.04 25.80 15.66
CA GLY A 16 14.14 24.94 15.23
C GLY A 16 13.95 23.47 15.65
N PHE A 17 14.01 22.56 14.68
CA PHE A 17 14.47 21.19 14.87
C PHE A 17 15.29 20.77 13.64
N HIS A 18 16.61 20.75 13.83
CA HIS A 18 17.59 20.24 12.86
C HIS A 18 17.57 18.71 12.90
N PRO A 19 17.45 17.98 11.77
CA PRO A 19 17.66 16.54 11.78
C PRO A 19 19.16 16.25 11.91
N ARG A 20 19.55 15.52 12.95
CA ARG A 20 20.87 14.92 13.08
C ARG A 20 21.00 13.78 12.06
N VAL A 21 22.03 13.84 11.25
CA VAL A 21 22.52 12.71 10.45
C VAL A 21 22.99 11.62 11.42
N ARG A 22 22.42 10.43 11.33
CA ARG A 22 23.02 9.21 11.86
C ARG A 22 23.29 8.29 10.69
N GLU A 23 24.57 8.10 10.41
CA GLU A 23 25.08 7.02 9.59
C GLU A 23 24.66 5.69 10.22
N GLY A 24 23.97 4.86 9.44
CA GLY A 24 23.51 3.53 9.82
C GLY A 24 24.00 2.53 8.80
N LEU A 25 24.85 1.64 9.26
CA LEU A 25 25.59 0.59 8.56
C LEU A 25 24.71 -0.23 7.59
N PHE A 26 25.11 -0.30 6.32
CA PHE A 26 24.59 -1.25 5.33
C PHE A 26 25.08 -2.66 5.68
N LEU A 27 24.17 -3.58 6.00
CA LEU A 27 24.48 -5.02 5.92
C LEU A 27 24.09 -5.53 4.53
N ARG A 28 25.12 -5.82 3.74
CA ARG A 28 25.05 -6.64 2.53
C ARG A 28 24.68 -8.07 2.95
N PHE A 29 23.61 -8.62 2.39
CA PHE A 29 23.41 -10.07 2.39
C PHE A 29 24.08 -10.64 1.15
N GLU A 30 25.12 -11.44 1.37
CA GLU A 30 25.76 -12.26 0.35
C GLU A 30 24.82 -13.42 -0.04
N ASN A 31 24.52 -13.51 -1.33
CA ASN A 31 23.92 -14.69 -1.95
C ASN A 31 25.00 -15.78 -2.01
N ASN A 32 24.75 -16.92 -1.37
CA ASN A 32 25.51 -18.14 -1.64
C ASN A 32 24.58 -19.21 -2.22
N SER A 33 24.88 -19.60 -3.45
CA SER A 33 24.25 -20.65 -4.23
C SER A 33 24.89 -22.01 -3.95
N ALA A 34 24.08 -23.07 -3.87
CA ALA A 34 24.38 -24.38 -4.49
C ALA A 34 23.12 -25.28 -4.52
N PRO A 35 22.97 -26.15 -5.55
CA PRO A 35 21.76 -26.92 -5.82
C PRO A 35 21.87 -28.40 -5.39
N MET A 36 20.73 -29.09 -5.21
CA MET A 36 20.65 -30.55 -5.33
C MET A 36 19.26 -31.02 -5.77
N GLU A 37 19.24 -31.85 -6.81
CA GLU A 37 18.19 -32.76 -7.27
C GLU A 37 18.90 -33.96 -7.94
N PRO A 38 18.23 -35.10 -8.25
CA PRO A 38 17.12 -35.76 -7.55
C PRO A 38 17.42 -37.27 -7.35
N SER A 39 16.54 -38.01 -6.65
CA SER A 39 16.45 -39.47 -6.86
C SER A 39 15.03 -39.99 -6.72
N SER A 40 14.69 -40.87 -7.65
CA SER A 40 13.41 -41.55 -7.84
C SER A 40 13.40 -42.91 -7.14
N SER A 41 12.22 -43.35 -6.67
CA SER A 41 11.72 -44.73 -6.88
C SER A 41 10.34 -44.93 -6.23
N THR A 42 9.56 -45.79 -6.89
CA THR A 42 8.12 -46.03 -6.77
C THR A 42 7.80 -47.19 -5.81
N GLN A 43 6.51 -47.31 -5.45
CA GLN A 43 5.75 -48.46 -4.90
C GLN A 43 5.68 -48.50 -3.36
N ARG A 44 4.58 -48.82 -2.65
CA ARG A 44 3.30 -49.50 -2.96
C ARG A 44 2.32 -49.23 -1.77
N LEU A 45 1.00 -49.19 -1.99
CA LEU A 45 -0.05 -49.29 -0.95
C LEU A 45 -0.43 -50.79 -0.72
N PRO A 46 -1.07 -51.16 0.43
CA PRO A 46 -2.54 -51.21 0.46
C PRO A 46 -3.25 -50.88 1.82
N ALA A 47 -4.45 -50.33 1.67
CA ALA A 47 -5.76 -50.61 2.29
C ALA A 47 -6.05 -50.61 3.82
N VAL A 48 -6.91 -49.63 4.19
CA VAL A 48 -8.19 -49.66 4.95
C VAL A 48 -8.26 -50.18 6.41
N SER A 49 -8.63 -49.28 7.33
CA SER A 49 -9.66 -49.53 8.36
C SER A 49 -10.30 -48.22 8.84
N ASP A 50 -11.63 -48.18 8.80
CA ASP A 50 -12.53 -47.09 9.13
C ASP A 50 -12.83 -47.06 10.65
N CYS A 51 -12.88 -45.88 11.28
CA CYS A 51 -13.80 -45.60 12.39
C CYS A 51 -13.81 -44.12 12.82
N SER A 52 -15.00 -43.55 12.69
CA SER A 52 -15.54 -42.32 13.27
C SER A 52 -15.09 -41.95 14.69
N ARG A 53 -14.75 -40.66 14.92
CA ARG A 53 -15.20 -39.92 16.11
C ARG A 53 -15.05 -38.40 15.96
N VAL A 54 -16.18 -37.73 16.20
CA VAL A 54 -16.37 -36.29 16.32
C VAL A 54 -15.52 -35.74 17.48
N GLY A 55 -14.79 -34.66 17.23
CA GLY A 55 -14.06 -33.92 18.24
C GLY A 55 -13.78 -32.50 17.76
N SER A 56 -14.72 -31.59 17.99
CA SER A 56 -14.53 -30.15 17.78
C SER A 56 -13.43 -29.64 18.72
N SER A 57 -12.19 -29.58 18.23
CA SER A 57 -11.11 -28.84 18.90
C SER A 57 -11.26 -27.36 18.57
N MET A 58 -11.93 -26.62 19.44
CA MET A 58 -11.81 -25.16 19.47
C MET A 58 -10.33 -24.80 19.60
N ALA A 59 -9.76 -24.17 18.56
CA ALA A 59 -8.43 -23.58 18.65
C ALA A 59 -8.47 -22.43 19.66
N VAL A 60 -8.10 -22.71 20.91
CA VAL A 60 -7.83 -21.68 21.91
C VAL A 60 -6.67 -20.86 21.36
N SER A 61 -6.94 -19.62 20.96
CA SER A 61 -5.91 -18.65 20.62
C SER A 61 -5.05 -18.46 21.87
N ARG A 62 -3.88 -19.11 21.91
CA ARG A 62 -2.94 -18.98 23.02
C ARG A 62 -2.52 -17.52 23.12
N VAL A 63 -2.76 -16.92 24.29
CA VAL A 63 -2.18 -15.64 24.66
C VAL A 63 -0.66 -15.82 24.70
N PRO A 64 0.14 -14.95 24.05
CA PRO A 64 1.59 -15.04 24.17
C PRO A 64 2.01 -14.92 25.64
N SER A 65 2.80 -15.88 26.10
CA SER A 65 3.40 -15.85 27.43
C SER A 65 4.40 -14.69 27.52
N PRO A 66 4.56 -14.03 28.69
CA PRO A 66 5.60 -13.03 28.87
C PRO A 66 6.99 -13.63 28.54
N PRO A 67 7.93 -12.80 28.04
CA PRO A 67 9.29 -13.26 27.76
C PRO A 67 9.93 -13.89 29.00
N PRO A 68 10.80 -14.91 28.85
CA PRO A 68 11.45 -15.58 29.97
C PRO A 68 12.13 -14.57 30.90
N GLN A 69 11.92 -14.73 32.21
CA GLN A 69 12.49 -13.84 33.22
C GLN A 69 14.02 -13.99 33.25
N GLU A 70 14.73 -13.09 32.58
CA GLU A 70 16.14 -12.85 32.85
C GLU A 70 16.26 -11.95 34.09
N ALA A 71 17.01 -12.45 35.08
CA ALA A 71 17.25 -11.79 36.36
C ALA A 71 18.09 -10.54 36.14
N ASN A 72 17.44 -9.41 35.81
CA ASN A 72 17.87 -8.00 35.95
C ASN A 72 16.97 -7.05 35.11
N THR A 73 15.75 -7.45 34.75
CA THR A 73 14.83 -6.61 33.98
C THR A 73 13.98 -5.71 34.87
N PRO A 74 13.73 -4.43 34.48
CA PRO A 74 12.81 -3.58 35.21
C PRO A 74 11.40 -4.20 35.22
N VAL A 75 10.86 -4.41 36.41
CA VAL A 75 9.50 -4.92 36.62
C VAL A 75 8.54 -3.73 36.66
N ALA A 76 7.55 -3.73 35.77
CA ALA A 76 6.47 -2.74 35.77
C ALA A 76 5.19 -3.38 36.33
N GLU A 77 4.43 -2.61 37.13
CA GLU A 77 3.15 -3.05 37.70
C GLU A 77 2.08 -3.26 36.61
N ASN A 78 2.17 -2.53 35.51
CA ASN A 78 1.25 -2.61 34.40
C ASN A 78 2.03 -2.68 33.08
N TRP A 79 1.59 -3.54 32.18
CA TRP A 79 2.14 -3.66 30.85
C TRP A 79 1.04 -3.98 29.84
N CYS A 80 1.26 -3.61 28.59
CA CYS A 80 0.38 -3.98 27.49
C CYS A 80 1.23 -4.18 26.23
N TYR A 81 0.66 -4.87 25.24
CA TYR A 81 1.27 -4.98 23.92
C TYR A 81 0.29 -4.49 22.87
N THR A 82 0.81 -3.78 21.88
CA THR A 82 0.06 -3.42 20.68
C THR A 82 0.46 -4.37 19.57
N GLN A 83 -0.52 -5.04 18.98
CA GLN A 83 -0.28 -5.83 17.77
C GLN A 83 -0.71 -5.01 16.55
N VAL A 84 0.25 -4.74 15.66
CA VAL A 84 -0.03 -4.14 14.35
C VAL A 84 -0.16 -5.25 13.32
N LYS A 85 -1.32 -5.32 12.66
CA LYS A 85 -1.58 -6.21 11.52
C LYS A 85 -1.68 -5.38 10.26
N VAL A 86 -1.18 -5.91 9.15
CA VAL A 86 -1.36 -5.31 7.83
C VAL A 86 -2.29 -6.18 7.01
N VAL A 87 -3.43 -5.62 6.61
CA VAL A 87 -4.38 -6.28 5.69
C VAL A 87 -4.10 -5.75 4.29
N LYS A 88 -3.74 -6.63 3.37
CA LYS A 88 -3.52 -6.31 1.96
C LYS A 88 -4.78 -6.65 1.16
N PHE A 89 -5.23 -5.73 0.32
CA PHE A 89 -6.26 -5.98 -0.68
C PHE A 89 -6.00 -5.14 -1.93
N SER A 90 -6.58 -5.53 -3.05
CA SER A 90 -6.36 -4.86 -4.33
C SER A 90 -7.68 -4.60 -5.05
N TYR A 91 -7.68 -3.57 -5.90
CA TYR A 91 -8.82 -3.18 -6.72
C TYR A 91 -8.35 -2.83 -8.12
N MET A 92 -9.11 -3.25 -9.12
CA MET A 92 -8.85 -2.97 -10.52
C MET A 92 -10.01 -2.15 -11.08
N TRP A 93 -9.69 -1.07 -11.77
CA TRP A 93 -10.66 -0.19 -12.40
C TRP A 93 -10.27 0.06 -13.86
N THR A 94 -11.15 -0.31 -14.77
CA THR A 94 -11.00 -0.01 -16.20
C THR A 94 -11.92 1.12 -16.61
N ILE A 95 -11.36 2.15 -17.24
CA ILE A 95 -12.06 3.24 -17.91
C ILE A 95 -11.98 2.96 -19.40
N ASN A 96 -13.14 2.71 -20.02
CA ASN A 96 -13.23 2.43 -21.46
C ASN A 96 -13.29 3.74 -22.26
N ASN A 97 -12.81 3.69 -23.50
CA ASN A 97 -12.79 4.83 -24.42
C ASN A 97 -12.10 6.05 -23.79
N PHE A 98 -10.94 5.83 -23.18
CA PHE A 98 -10.27 6.82 -22.33
C PHE A 98 -9.87 8.08 -23.11
N SER A 99 -9.47 7.94 -24.37
CA SER A 99 -9.17 9.07 -25.25
C SER A 99 -10.37 10.02 -25.46
N PHE A 100 -11.59 9.54 -25.23
CA PHE A 100 -12.84 10.30 -25.35
C PHE A 100 -13.32 10.91 -24.03
N CYS A 101 -12.56 10.77 -22.93
CA CYS A 101 -12.90 11.42 -21.65
C CYS A 101 -13.05 12.94 -21.84
N ARG A 102 -14.25 13.45 -21.53
CA ARG A 102 -14.61 14.87 -21.70
C ARG A 102 -14.28 15.71 -20.48
N GLU A 103 -13.89 15.09 -19.37
CA GLU A 103 -13.55 15.79 -18.13
C GLU A 103 -12.54 16.89 -18.40
N GLU A 104 -12.86 18.09 -17.94
CA GLU A 104 -11.93 19.23 -17.96
C GLU A 104 -10.98 19.20 -16.76
N MET A 105 -9.98 20.09 -16.78
CA MET A 105 -9.02 20.20 -15.68
C MET A 105 -9.77 20.41 -14.35
N GLY A 106 -9.37 19.66 -13.32
CA GLY A 106 -10.03 19.66 -12.02
C GLY A 106 -11.28 18.78 -11.92
N GLU A 107 -11.91 18.40 -13.04
CA GLU A 107 -13.02 17.46 -13.04
C GLU A 107 -12.55 16.03 -12.80
N VAL A 108 -13.43 15.21 -12.22
CA VAL A 108 -13.04 13.93 -11.62
C VAL A 108 -13.93 12.78 -12.05
N LEU A 109 -13.30 11.70 -12.48
CA LEU A 109 -13.90 10.38 -12.60
C LEU A 109 -13.77 9.65 -11.26
N LYS A 110 -14.84 9.00 -10.83
CA LYS A 110 -14.85 8.17 -9.61
C LYS A 110 -15.14 6.72 -9.95
N SER A 111 -14.36 5.81 -9.37
CA SER A 111 -14.68 4.39 -9.44
C SER A 111 -15.90 4.04 -8.58
N SER A 112 -16.45 2.85 -8.79
CA SER A 112 -17.29 2.21 -7.79
C SER A 112 -16.53 2.04 -6.47
N THR A 113 -17.29 1.94 -5.39
CA THR A 113 -16.75 1.71 -4.05
C THR A 113 -16.28 0.27 -3.88
N PHE A 114 -15.14 0.09 -3.21
CA PHE A 114 -14.57 -1.23 -2.88
C PHE A 114 -14.13 -1.29 -1.40
N SER A 115 -13.88 -2.51 -0.92
CA SER A 115 -13.45 -2.77 0.47
C SER A 115 -12.61 -4.05 0.55
N ALA A 116 -11.93 -4.29 1.68
CA ALA A 116 -11.06 -5.47 1.84
C ALA A 116 -11.85 -6.79 1.87
N GLY A 117 -13.14 -6.73 2.22
CA GLY A 117 -14.07 -7.84 2.17
C GLY A 117 -15.51 -7.35 2.08
N ALA A 118 -16.45 -8.26 1.82
CA ALA A 118 -17.87 -7.93 1.59
C ALA A 118 -18.52 -7.17 2.77
N ASN A 119 -18.20 -7.59 3.99
CA ASN A 119 -18.77 -7.02 5.23
C ASN A 119 -17.89 -5.94 5.88
N ASP A 120 -16.84 -5.49 5.19
CA ASP A 120 -15.95 -4.46 5.72
C ASP A 120 -16.64 -3.09 5.68
N LYS A 121 -16.53 -2.36 6.78
CA LYS A 121 -17.11 -1.02 6.98
C LYS A 121 -16.24 0.08 6.37
N LEU A 122 -14.98 -0.21 6.06
CA LEU A 122 -14.08 0.70 5.37
C LEU A 122 -14.37 0.66 3.87
N LYS A 123 -14.93 1.74 3.36
CA LYS A 123 -15.30 1.87 1.95
C LYS A 123 -14.36 2.83 1.25
N TRP A 124 -13.80 2.42 0.15
CA TRP A 124 -12.79 3.15 -0.62
C TRP A 124 -13.26 3.38 -2.05
N CYS A 125 -12.76 4.41 -2.72
CA CYS A 125 -12.86 4.52 -4.18
C CYS A 125 -11.62 5.19 -4.76
N LEU A 126 -11.41 5.03 -6.06
CA LEU A 126 -10.40 5.76 -6.81
C LEU A 126 -10.99 7.03 -7.40
N ARG A 127 -10.17 8.08 -7.46
CA ARG A 127 -10.46 9.34 -8.13
C ARG A 127 -9.39 9.62 -9.18
N VAL A 128 -9.81 9.88 -10.40
CA VAL A 128 -8.92 10.22 -11.52
C VAL A 128 -9.30 11.59 -12.06
N ASN A 129 -8.31 12.46 -12.24
CA ASN A 129 -8.45 13.69 -13.03
C ASN A 129 -7.69 13.49 -14.35
N PRO A 130 -8.37 13.15 -15.46
CA PRO A 130 -7.70 12.81 -16.73
C PRO A 130 -6.85 13.95 -17.30
N LYS A 131 -7.25 15.21 -17.04
CA LYS A 131 -6.58 16.44 -17.50
C LYS A 131 -5.91 17.22 -16.36
N GLY A 132 -5.50 16.54 -15.29
CA GLY A 132 -4.86 17.15 -14.13
C GLY A 132 -5.86 17.78 -13.14
N LEU A 133 -5.40 18.02 -11.92
CA LEU A 133 -6.21 18.62 -10.85
C LEU A 133 -6.26 20.14 -10.95
N ASP A 134 -5.16 20.75 -11.39
CA ASP A 134 -4.96 22.19 -11.50
C ASP A 134 -3.83 22.50 -12.51
N GLU A 135 -3.52 23.78 -12.70
CA GLU A 135 -2.55 24.26 -13.69
C GLU A 135 -1.15 23.62 -13.51
N GLU A 136 -0.74 23.35 -12.27
CA GLU A 136 0.56 22.73 -11.99
C GLU A 136 0.63 21.29 -12.52
N SER A 137 -0.52 20.64 -12.68
CA SER A 137 -0.68 19.23 -13.04
C SER A 137 -1.43 18.99 -14.35
N LYS A 138 -1.70 20.03 -15.15
CA LYS A 138 -2.48 19.97 -16.41
C LYS A 138 -1.97 18.96 -17.45
N ASP A 139 -0.66 18.71 -17.45
CA ASP A 139 0.01 17.78 -18.37
C ASP A 139 0.08 16.35 -17.81
N TYR A 140 -0.53 16.11 -16.65
CA TYR A 140 -0.52 14.83 -15.96
C TYR A 140 -1.93 14.34 -15.72
N LEU A 141 -2.08 13.02 -15.67
CA LEU A 141 -3.21 12.39 -15.02
C LEU A 141 -2.92 12.38 -13.51
N SER A 142 -3.87 12.87 -12.70
CA SER A 142 -3.82 12.75 -11.25
C SER A 142 -4.64 11.57 -10.77
N LEU A 143 -4.14 10.83 -9.78
CA LEU A 143 -4.79 9.63 -9.26
C LEU A 143 -4.75 9.58 -7.73
N TYR A 144 -5.89 9.35 -7.10
CA TYR A 144 -6.05 9.33 -5.65
C TYR A 144 -6.89 8.15 -5.16
N LEU A 145 -6.57 7.69 -3.96
CA LEU A 145 -7.38 6.79 -3.16
C LEU A 145 -8.17 7.64 -2.15
N LEU A 146 -9.49 7.51 -2.16
CA LEU A 146 -10.39 8.18 -1.23
C LEU A 146 -10.95 7.18 -0.22
N LEU A 147 -10.93 7.54 1.06
CA LEU A 147 -11.71 6.85 2.09
C LEU A 147 -13.14 7.42 2.10
N VAL A 148 -14.10 6.68 1.56
CA VAL A 148 -15.50 7.10 1.41
C VAL A 148 -16.26 6.97 2.73
N SER A 149 -16.10 5.85 3.44
CA SER A 149 -16.76 5.59 4.72
C SER A 149 -15.83 4.87 5.67
N CYS A 150 -15.91 5.22 6.95
CA CYS A 150 -15.13 4.64 8.02
C CYS A 150 -15.94 4.61 9.32
N ASN A 151 -15.97 3.47 10.02
CA ASN A 151 -16.62 3.34 11.32
C ASN A 151 -15.67 3.63 12.50
N LYS A 152 -14.45 4.07 12.22
CA LYS A 152 -13.44 4.53 13.17
C LYS A 152 -13.17 6.02 12.93
N SER A 153 -12.52 6.70 13.86
CA SER A 153 -12.09 8.09 13.67
C SER A 153 -11.11 8.24 12.50
N GLU A 154 -10.18 7.29 12.37
CA GLU A 154 -9.18 7.25 11.30
C GLU A 154 -8.67 5.83 11.04
N VAL A 155 -8.02 5.67 9.88
CA VAL A 155 -7.21 4.50 9.55
C VAL A 155 -5.89 4.92 8.93
N ARG A 156 -4.89 4.06 9.01
CA ARG A 156 -3.60 4.26 8.34
C ARG A 156 -3.42 3.25 7.23
N ALA A 157 -3.05 3.70 6.04
CA ALA A 157 -2.83 2.81 4.90
C ALA A 157 -1.66 3.28 4.04
N LYS A 158 -0.87 2.32 3.55
CA LYS A 158 -0.05 2.53 2.34
C LYS A 158 -0.88 2.13 1.12
N PHE A 159 -0.54 2.70 -0.02
CA PHE A 159 -1.16 2.33 -1.29
C PHE A 159 -0.12 2.37 -2.42
N LYS A 160 -0.36 1.54 -3.44
CA LYS A 160 0.39 1.52 -4.69
C LYS A 160 -0.61 1.58 -5.83
N PHE A 161 -0.31 2.39 -6.84
CA PHE A 161 -1.03 2.42 -8.11
C PHE A 161 -0.12 1.97 -9.23
N SER A 162 -0.68 1.26 -10.20
CA SER A 162 -0.03 0.89 -11.46
C SER A 162 -1.04 0.89 -12.61
N ILE A 163 -0.54 0.92 -13.84
CA ILE A 163 -1.33 0.76 -15.05
C ILE A 163 -1.04 -0.63 -15.62
N LEU A 164 -2.08 -1.39 -15.96
CA LEU A 164 -1.93 -2.68 -16.60
C LEU A 164 -1.79 -2.53 -18.11
N ASN A 165 -0.74 -3.12 -18.68
CA ASN A 165 -0.57 -3.20 -20.13
C ASN A 165 -1.46 -4.31 -20.75
N ALA A 166 -1.38 -4.49 -22.07
CA ALA A 166 -2.12 -5.55 -22.79
C ALA A 166 -1.89 -6.98 -22.26
N LYS A 167 -0.72 -7.24 -21.65
CA LYS A 167 -0.36 -8.53 -21.05
C LYS A 167 -0.81 -8.68 -19.60
N ARG A 168 -1.53 -7.67 -19.06
CA ARG A 168 -1.92 -7.56 -17.64
C ARG A 168 -0.74 -7.45 -16.68
N GLU A 169 0.40 -6.97 -17.17
CA GLU A 169 1.56 -6.69 -16.33
C GLU A 169 1.44 -5.28 -15.76
N GLU A 170 1.83 -5.12 -14.49
CA GLU A 170 1.88 -3.81 -13.85
C GLU A 170 3.01 -2.96 -14.43
N THR A 171 2.67 -1.74 -14.85
CA THR A 171 3.61 -0.74 -15.34
C THR A 171 3.39 0.60 -14.64
N LYS A 172 4.36 1.51 -14.74
CA LYS A 172 4.26 2.89 -14.21
C LYS A 172 3.80 2.94 -12.75
N ALA A 173 4.33 2.03 -11.94
CA ALA A 173 3.94 1.91 -10.56
C ALA A 173 4.44 3.10 -9.73
N MET A 174 3.58 3.64 -8.86
CA MET A 174 3.95 4.58 -7.81
C MET A 174 3.37 4.10 -6.48
N GLU A 175 4.20 4.07 -5.45
CA GLU A 175 3.81 3.66 -4.11
C GLU A 175 4.00 4.80 -3.11
N SER A 176 3.06 4.93 -2.17
CA SER A 176 3.17 5.83 -1.04
C SER A 176 4.43 5.52 -0.22
N GLN A 177 5.24 6.53 0.11
CA GLN A 177 6.46 6.35 0.90
C GLN A 177 6.19 5.80 2.32
N ARG A 178 5.01 6.10 2.87
CA ARG A 178 4.60 5.72 4.23
C ARG A 178 3.10 5.48 4.29
N ALA A 179 2.65 4.94 5.42
CA ALA A 179 1.21 4.85 5.69
C ALA A 179 0.66 6.24 5.98
N TYR A 180 -0.29 6.68 5.17
CA TYR A 180 -0.99 7.96 5.35
C TYR A 180 -2.19 7.78 6.26
N ARG A 181 -2.54 8.85 6.98
CA ARG A 181 -3.72 8.92 7.84
C ARG A 181 -4.93 9.32 7.00
N PHE A 182 -5.91 8.42 6.93
CA PHE A 182 -7.19 8.67 6.28
C PHE A 182 -8.26 8.88 7.34
N VAL A 183 -9.02 9.96 7.17
CA VAL A 183 -10.31 10.17 7.81
C VAL A 183 -11.40 10.07 6.75
N GLN A 184 -12.65 9.89 7.14
CA GLN A 184 -13.74 9.83 6.17
C GLN A 184 -13.76 11.09 5.29
N GLY A 185 -13.86 10.91 3.97
CA GLY A 185 -13.82 11.97 2.98
C GLY A 185 -12.41 12.44 2.59
N LYS A 186 -11.35 11.92 3.21
CA LYS A 186 -9.96 12.28 2.88
C LYS A 186 -9.38 11.37 1.83
N ASP A 187 -8.66 11.96 0.88
CA ASP A 187 -7.86 11.25 -0.11
C ASP A 187 -6.35 11.50 0.05
N TRP A 188 -5.60 10.57 -0.53
CA TRP A 188 -4.16 10.63 -0.74
C TRP A 188 -3.82 9.98 -2.08
N GLY A 189 -2.80 10.49 -2.75
CA GLY A 189 -2.47 10.04 -4.10
C GLY A 189 -1.31 10.81 -4.71
N PHE A 190 -1.22 10.74 -6.02
CA PHE A 190 -0.19 11.41 -6.79
C PHE A 190 -0.83 12.40 -7.75
N LYS A 191 -0.58 13.68 -7.48
CA LYS A 191 -1.02 14.79 -8.33
C LYS A 191 -0.43 14.71 -9.74
N LYS A 192 0.80 14.22 -9.85
CA LYS A 192 1.52 13.97 -11.11
C LYS A 192 1.83 12.48 -11.23
N PHE A 193 0.80 11.65 -11.45
CA PHE A 193 0.98 10.19 -11.52
C PHE A 193 1.65 9.76 -12.82
N ILE A 194 1.12 10.20 -13.97
CA ILE A 194 1.70 9.92 -15.28
C ILE A 194 1.48 11.10 -16.21
N ARG A 195 2.47 11.42 -17.06
CA ARG A 195 2.29 12.43 -18.10
C ARG A 195 1.26 11.97 -19.12
N ARG A 196 0.41 12.88 -19.55
CA ARG A 196 -0.71 12.60 -20.47
C ARG A 196 -0.23 12.25 -21.87
N ASP A 197 0.78 12.94 -22.38
CA ASP A 197 1.37 12.62 -23.69
C ASP A 197 1.96 11.21 -23.72
N PHE A 198 2.71 10.83 -22.68
CA PHE A 198 3.23 9.48 -22.54
C PHE A 198 2.11 8.43 -22.43
N LEU A 199 1.04 8.74 -21.68
CA LEU A 199 -0.08 7.83 -21.52
C LEU A 199 -0.86 7.59 -22.83
N LEU A 200 -1.08 8.67 -23.60
CA LEU A 200 -1.88 8.66 -24.82
C LEU A 200 -1.12 8.19 -26.06
N ASP A 201 0.21 8.19 -26.01
CA ASP A 201 1.04 7.67 -27.09
C ASP A 201 0.92 6.14 -27.17
N GLU A 202 0.32 5.67 -28.27
CA GLU A 202 0.05 4.26 -28.57
C GLU A 202 1.32 3.40 -28.52
N ALA A 203 2.49 3.95 -28.83
CA ALA A 203 3.76 3.23 -28.78
C ALA A 203 4.11 2.75 -27.37
N ASN A 204 3.56 3.38 -26.33
CA ASN A 204 3.79 3.01 -24.93
C ASN A 204 2.88 1.86 -24.46
N GLY A 205 1.85 1.49 -25.22
CA GLY A 205 1.01 0.32 -24.95
C GLY A 205 0.24 0.35 -23.62
N LEU A 206 -0.07 1.54 -23.11
CA LEU A 206 -0.74 1.75 -21.82
C LEU A 206 -2.28 1.82 -21.91
N LEU A 207 -2.82 1.94 -23.13
CA LEU A 207 -4.26 2.04 -23.41
C LEU A 207 -4.69 0.99 -24.44
N PRO A 208 -4.53 -0.33 -24.16
CA PRO A 208 -4.99 -1.37 -25.07
C PRO A 208 -6.50 -1.24 -25.31
N ASP A 209 -6.93 -1.23 -26.58
CA ASP A 209 -8.32 -0.96 -27.00
C ASP A 209 -8.89 0.35 -26.46
N ASP A 210 -8.06 1.39 -26.29
CA ASP A 210 -8.43 2.66 -25.66
C ASP A 210 -8.99 2.50 -24.23
N LYS A 211 -8.47 1.52 -23.48
CA LYS A 211 -8.86 1.24 -22.09
C LYS A 211 -7.73 1.55 -21.14
N LEU A 212 -7.96 2.51 -20.24
CA LEU A 212 -7.09 2.72 -19.10
C LEU A 212 -7.47 1.75 -17.99
N THR A 213 -6.58 0.79 -17.68
CA THR A 213 -6.78 -0.13 -16.55
C THR A 213 -5.83 0.20 -15.41
N ILE A 214 -6.38 0.71 -14.31
CA ILE A 214 -5.66 1.06 -13.09
C ILE A 214 -5.74 -0.12 -12.14
N PHE A 215 -4.60 -0.53 -11.59
CA PHE A 215 -4.50 -1.47 -10.50
C PHE A 215 -4.05 -0.74 -9.23
N CYS A 216 -4.79 -0.95 -8.16
CA CYS A 216 -4.56 -0.34 -6.86
C CYS A 216 -4.34 -1.44 -5.83
N GLU A 217 -3.24 -1.36 -5.08
CA GLU A 217 -3.00 -2.18 -3.90
C GLU A 217 -3.08 -1.29 -2.66
N VAL A 218 -3.77 -1.76 -1.63
CA VAL A 218 -3.92 -1.05 -0.35
C VAL A 218 -3.41 -1.96 0.78
N PHE A 219 -2.57 -1.39 1.63
CA PHE A 219 -1.98 -2.05 2.80
C PHE A 219 -2.49 -1.32 4.05
N LEU A 220 -3.57 -1.83 4.63
CA LEU A 220 -4.25 -1.24 5.77
C LEU A 220 -3.59 -1.67 7.08
N HIS A 221 -3.13 -0.69 7.87
CA HIS A 221 -2.57 -0.93 9.20
C HIS A 221 -3.72 -0.98 10.22
N VAL A 222 -3.94 -2.16 10.79
CA VAL A 222 -4.93 -2.42 11.83
C VAL A 222 -4.20 -2.59 13.15
N CYS A 223 -4.44 -1.68 14.10
CA CYS A 223 -3.94 -1.81 15.47
C CYS A 223 -5.01 -2.47 16.35
N ASP A 224 -4.68 -3.62 16.94
CA ASP A 224 -5.48 -4.24 17.99
C ASP A 224 -4.82 -3.93 19.35
N TYR A 225 -5.54 -3.21 20.21
CA TYR A 225 -5.12 -3.01 21.60
C TYR A 225 -5.56 -4.21 22.43
N ARG A 226 -4.62 -4.91 23.07
CA ARG A 226 -4.93 -5.95 24.05
C ARG A 226 -4.27 -5.60 25.37
N LEU A 227 -5.07 -5.51 26.42
CA LEU A 227 -4.57 -5.47 27.79
C LEU A 227 -4.07 -6.87 28.14
N ALA A 228 -2.88 -6.96 28.71
CA ALA A 228 -2.47 -8.13 29.45
C ALA A 228 -2.84 -7.87 30.91
N LEU A 229 -3.59 -8.80 31.51
CA LEU A 229 -3.94 -8.77 32.94
C LEU A 229 -2.73 -9.22 33.77
#